data_AF-A0A2V5KIR3-F1
#
_entry.id   AF-A0A2V5KIR3-F1
#
_cell.length_a   1.000
_cell.length_b   1.000
_cell.length_c   1.000
_cell.angle_alpha   90.00
_cell.angle_beta   90.00
_cell.angle_gamma   90.00
#
_symmetry.space_group_name_H-M   'P 1'
#
loop_
_entity.id
_entity.type
_entity.pdbx_description
1 polymer ?
#
loop_
_entity_poly.entity_id
_entity_poly.type
_entity_poly.pdbx_seq_one_letter_code
_entity_poly.pdbx_strand_id
1 'polypeptide(L)'
;MLEFDDIQHILLTRAPALTGQYEFLSFRSSAAGQTWLSAIMEKVHSAQAMRDSVDQEKRWITVAFTWNGLRALGVDEASLATFPEEFKQGMAARAETLGDTGANHPDNWTDKTASPDLHAIVILFARNEAERERCQAEHDKLVARCQGLKVLSS
;
A
#
# COMPACT_ATOMS: atom_id res chain seq x y z
N MET A 1 -20.64 -16.43 -4.13
CA MET A 1 -20.73 -15.71 -2.84
C MET A 1 -19.42 -14.95 -2.68
N LEU A 2 -19.36 -13.85 -1.92
CA LEU A 2 -18.10 -13.16 -1.66
C LEU A 2 -17.39 -13.81 -0.47
N GLU A 3 -16.10 -14.11 -0.60
CA GLU A 3 -15.26 -14.67 0.47
C GLU A 3 -14.71 -13.51 1.33
N PHE A 4 -15.46 -13.09 2.36
CA PHE A 4 -15.12 -11.88 3.14
C PHE A 4 -13.85 -12.00 3.98
N ASP A 5 -13.37 -13.21 4.22
CA ASP A 5 -12.12 -13.52 4.89
C ASP A 5 -10.89 -13.35 3.98
N ASP A 6 -11.08 -13.30 2.66
CA ASP A 6 -10.03 -13.10 1.65
C ASP A 6 -10.09 -11.70 0.97
N ILE A 7 -10.96 -10.81 1.46
CA ILE A 7 -11.09 -9.43 0.95
C ILE A 7 -10.54 -8.47 1.99
N GLN A 8 -9.55 -7.64 1.64
CA GLN A 8 -9.05 -6.59 2.54
C GLN A 8 -10.17 -5.64 2.99
N HIS A 9 -10.16 -5.29 4.28
CA HIS A 9 -11.26 -4.58 4.92
C HIS A 9 -11.66 -3.27 4.23
N ILE A 10 -10.68 -2.51 3.69
CA ILE A 10 -10.91 -1.20 3.09
C ILE A 10 -11.90 -1.21 1.92
N LEU A 11 -12.04 -2.35 1.24
CA LEU A 11 -12.90 -2.47 0.05
C LEU A 11 -14.38 -2.55 0.41
N LEU A 12 -14.72 -3.04 1.61
CA LEU A 12 -16.11 -3.36 2.00
C LEU A 12 -16.53 -2.77 3.35
N THR A 13 -15.60 -2.18 4.10
CA THR A 13 -15.84 -1.67 5.45
C THR A 13 -15.17 -0.32 5.64
N ARG A 14 -15.68 0.47 6.59
CA ARG A 14 -15.07 1.72 7.02
C ARG A 14 -14.44 1.53 8.39
N ALA A 15 -13.12 1.68 8.47
CA ALA A 15 -12.42 1.71 9.74
C ALA A 15 -12.89 2.92 10.57
N PRO A 16 -13.25 2.78 11.86
CA PRO A 16 -13.54 3.89 12.76
C PRO A 16 -12.22 4.54 13.21
N ALA A 17 -11.43 4.97 12.23
CA ALA A 17 -10.14 5.61 12.39
C ALA A 17 -10.30 7.12 12.32
N LEU A 18 -9.68 7.83 13.25
CA LEU A 18 -9.58 9.29 13.22
C LEU A 18 -8.32 9.77 12.49
N THR A 19 -7.39 8.85 12.20
CA THR A 19 -6.13 9.15 11.56
C THR A 19 -5.66 7.98 10.69
N GLY A 20 -4.87 8.29 9.68
CA GLY A 20 -4.28 7.32 8.75
C GLY A 20 -2.92 7.80 8.28
N GLN A 21 -1.95 6.88 8.24
CA GLN A 21 -0.65 7.09 7.61
C GLN A 21 -0.61 6.35 6.28
N TYR A 22 -0.10 7.00 5.23
CA TYR A 22 0.09 6.40 3.92
C TYR A 22 1.58 6.33 3.65
N GLU A 23 2.16 5.14 3.61
CA GLU A 23 3.57 4.99 3.29
C GLU A 23 3.74 4.34 1.92
N PHE A 24 4.56 4.99 1.11
CA PHE A 24 4.89 4.54 -0.23
C PHE A 24 6.25 3.86 -0.22
N LEU A 25 6.29 2.63 -0.72
CA LEU A 25 7.43 1.73 -0.55
C LEU A 25 8.10 1.40 -1.88
N SER A 26 9.42 1.22 -1.81
CA SER A 26 10.26 0.72 -2.90
C SER A 26 11.03 -0.53 -2.46
N PHE A 27 11.20 -1.46 -3.38
CA PHE A 27 11.89 -2.74 -3.19
C PHE A 27 13.12 -2.77 -4.09
N ARG A 28 14.32 -2.89 -3.50
CA ARG A 28 15.58 -3.07 -4.26
C ARG A 28 15.71 -4.46 -4.88
N SER A 29 14.96 -5.44 -4.37
CA SER A 29 14.93 -6.81 -4.86
C SER A 29 13.59 -7.46 -4.53
N SER A 30 13.24 -8.51 -5.26
CA SER A 30 12.04 -9.32 -4.98
C SER A 30 12.07 -9.91 -3.57
N ALA A 31 13.23 -10.39 -3.12
CA ALA A 31 13.42 -10.94 -1.77
C ALA A 31 13.11 -9.91 -0.67
N ALA A 32 13.48 -8.64 -0.86
CA ALA A 32 13.16 -7.58 0.08
C ALA A 32 11.65 -7.34 0.19
N GLY A 33 10.97 -7.25 -0.96
CA GLY A 33 9.52 -7.10 -1.01
C GLY A 33 8.77 -8.31 -0.44
N GLN A 34 9.21 -9.54 -0.73
CA GLN A 34 8.62 -10.77 -0.21
C GLN A 34 8.80 -10.92 1.31
N THR A 35 9.96 -10.52 1.83
CA THR A 35 10.23 -10.52 3.29
C THR A 35 9.28 -9.56 4.00
N TRP A 36 9.14 -8.34 3.48
CA TRP A 36 8.21 -7.35 4.02
C TRP A 36 6.75 -7.83 3.91
N LEU A 37 6.37 -8.36 2.75
CA LEU A 37 5.01 -8.83 2.50
C LEU A 37 4.62 -9.95 3.46
N SER A 38 5.51 -10.93 3.64
CA SER A 38 5.28 -12.04 4.58
C SER A 38 5.01 -11.55 6.01
N ALA A 39 5.74 -10.52 6.46
CA ALA A 39 5.56 -9.96 7.79
C ALA A 39 4.31 -9.08 7.93
N ILE A 40 4.00 -8.26 6.93
CA ILE A 40 2.85 -7.34 7.00
C ILE A 40 1.52 -8.05 6.80
N MET A 41 1.47 -9.15 6.01
CA MET A 41 0.24 -9.92 5.76
C MET A 41 -0.39 -10.43 7.06
N GLU A 42 0.40 -10.81 8.06
CA GLU A 42 -0.12 -11.22 9.39
C GLU A 42 -0.90 -10.11 10.11
N LYS A 43 -0.78 -8.86 9.65
CA LYS A 43 -1.37 -7.68 10.26
C LYS A 43 -2.46 -7.04 9.40
N VAL A 44 -2.58 -7.41 8.12
CA VAL A 44 -3.64 -6.94 7.21
C VAL A 44 -4.98 -7.54 7.64
N HIS A 45 -6.01 -6.70 7.72
CA HIS A 45 -7.33 -7.16 8.13
C HIS A 45 -8.20 -7.49 6.90
N SER A 46 -8.86 -8.64 6.94
CA SER A 46 -9.96 -8.95 6.05
C SER A 46 -11.24 -8.23 6.45
N ALA A 47 -12.22 -8.16 5.55
CA ALA A 47 -13.53 -7.57 5.80
C ALA A 47 -14.29 -8.35 6.88
N GLN A 48 -14.13 -9.68 6.92
CA GLN A 48 -14.70 -10.52 7.98
C GLN A 48 -14.05 -10.21 9.33
N ALA A 49 -12.71 -10.25 9.43
CA ALA A 49 -11.99 -9.97 10.67
C ALA A 49 -12.34 -8.58 11.22
N MET A 50 -12.42 -7.58 10.34
CA MET A 50 -12.84 -6.23 10.70
C MET A 50 -14.24 -6.18 11.32
N ARG A 51 -15.23 -6.86 10.74
CA ARG A 51 -16.60 -6.88 11.28
C ARG A 51 -16.67 -7.55 12.65
N ASP A 52 -15.88 -8.60 12.84
CA ASP A 52 -15.90 -9.39 14.06
C ASP A 52 -15.20 -8.69 15.23
N SER A 53 -14.23 -7.81 14.95
CA SER A 53 -13.38 -7.20 15.98
C SER A 53 -13.35 -5.67 16.01
N VAL A 54 -14.22 -4.98 15.25
CA VAL A 54 -14.17 -3.52 15.07
C VAL A 54 -14.11 -2.73 16.37
N ASP A 55 -14.84 -3.16 17.40
CA ASP A 55 -14.93 -2.45 18.69
C ASP A 55 -13.75 -2.75 19.63
N GLN A 56 -13.06 -3.87 19.44
CA GLN A 56 -11.90 -4.27 20.23
C GLN A 56 -10.59 -3.75 19.60
N GLU A 57 -10.54 -3.67 18.28
CA GLU A 57 -9.38 -3.19 17.55
C GLU A 57 -9.28 -1.66 17.53
N LYS A 58 -8.02 -1.20 17.48
CA LYS A 58 -7.68 0.23 17.39
C LYS A 58 -6.87 0.57 16.16
N ARG A 59 -6.48 -0.43 15.36
CA ARG A 59 -5.63 -0.25 14.17
C ARG A 59 -6.01 -1.22 13.07
N TRP A 60 -5.96 -0.74 11.83
CA TRP A 60 -6.28 -1.52 10.64
C TRP A 60 -5.26 -1.22 9.55
N ILE A 61 -4.83 -2.26 8.84
CA ILE A 61 -3.77 -2.16 7.84
C ILE A 61 -4.30 -2.68 6.52
N THR A 62 -4.03 -1.91 5.47
CA THR A 62 -4.28 -2.26 4.08
C THR A 62 -2.98 -2.15 3.30
N VAL A 63 -2.77 -3.04 2.34
CA VAL A 63 -1.64 -3.01 1.40
C VAL A 63 -2.15 -3.04 -0.03
N ALA A 64 -1.54 -2.24 -0.91
CA ALA A 64 -1.76 -2.34 -2.35
C ALA A 64 -0.44 -2.21 -3.12
N PHE A 65 -0.46 -2.65 -4.37
CA PHE A 65 0.73 -2.68 -5.25
C PHE A 65 0.47 -1.92 -6.54
N THR A 66 1.52 -1.29 -7.05
CA THR A 66 1.55 -0.82 -8.44
C THR A 66 1.93 -1.97 -9.38
N TRP A 67 1.73 -1.78 -10.68
CA TRP A 67 2.22 -2.73 -11.67
C TRP A 67 3.74 -2.93 -11.59
N ASN A 68 4.51 -1.84 -11.43
CA ASN A 68 5.96 -1.90 -11.20
C ASN A 68 6.31 -2.67 -9.93
N GLY A 69 5.51 -2.54 -8.87
CA GLY A 69 5.72 -3.28 -7.63
C GLY A 69 5.47 -4.78 -7.75
N LEU A 70 4.42 -5.19 -8.45
CA LEU A 70 4.19 -6.60 -8.76
C LEU A 70 5.34 -7.19 -9.58
N ARG A 71 5.84 -6.43 -10.56
CA ARG A 71 7.02 -6.81 -11.34
C ARG A 71 8.27 -6.90 -10.45
N ALA A 72 8.50 -5.93 -9.58
CA ALA A 72 9.62 -5.93 -8.64
C ALA A 72 9.55 -7.09 -7.62
N LEU A 73 8.35 -7.55 -7.27
CA LEU A 73 8.14 -8.75 -6.44
C LEU A 73 8.40 -10.07 -7.17
N GLY A 74 8.53 -10.03 -8.50
CA GLY A 74 8.80 -11.21 -9.33
C GLY A 74 7.54 -11.92 -9.84
N VAL A 75 6.40 -11.22 -9.94
CA VAL A 75 5.23 -11.75 -10.66
C VAL A 75 5.60 -11.94 -12.13
N ASP A 76 5.19 -13.07 -12.71
CA ASP A 76 5.58 -13.43 -14.08
C ASP A 76 4.91 -12.52 -15.13
N GLU A 77 5.58 -12.37 -16.27
CA GLU A 77 5.13 -11.47 -17.35
C GLU A 77 3.77 -11.87 -17.93
N ALA A 78 3.40 -13.15 -17.92
CA ALA A 78 2.09 -13.58 -18.42
C ALA A 78 0.96 -13.10 -17.49
N SER A 79 1.16 -13.20 -16.17
CA SER A 79 0.26 -12.61 -15.17
C SER A 79 0.25 -11.08 -15.24
N LEU A 80 1.40 -10.43 -15.37
CA LEU A 80 1.47 -8.96 -15.52
C LEU A 80 0.74 -8.47 -16.78
N ALA A 81 0.74 -9.26 -17.85
CA ALA A 81 0.08 -8.93 -19.10
C ALA A 81 -1.46 -8.95 -19.01
N THR A 82 -2.07 -9.58 -18.00
CA THR A 82 -3.53 -9.63 -17.87
C THR A 82 -4.16 -8.37 -17.27
N PHE A 83 -3.36 -7.49 -16.66
CA PHE A 83 -3.88 -6.27 -16.07
C PHE A 83 -4.36 -5.25 -17.12
N PRO A 84 -5.34 -4.38 -16.78
CA PRO A 84 -5.76 -3.28 -17.64
C PRO A 84 -4.59 -2.35 -17.99
N GLU A 85 -4.64 -1.76 -19.17
CA GLU A 85 -3.58 -0.90 -19.69
C GLU A 85 -3.36 0.32 -18.79
N GLU A 86 -4.43 0.85 -18.19
CA GLU A 86 -4.38 1.99 -17.28
C GLU A 86 -3.58 1.68 -16.01
N PHE A 87 -3.64 0.44 -15.52
CA PHE A 87 -2.88 0.01 -14.35
C PHE A 87 -1.42 -0.25 -14.70
N LYS A 88 -1.13 -0.78 -15.89
CA LYS A 88 0.23 -0.98 -16.41
C LYS A 88 0.96 0.35 -16.59
N GLN A 89 0.29 1.33 -17.18
CA GLN A 89 0.84 2.67 -17.42
C GLN A 89 1.05 3.45 -16.12
N GLY A 90 0.15 3.30 -15.16
CA GLY A 90 0.16 4.07 -13.93
C GLY A 90 -0.36 5.51 -14.10
N MET A 91 -0.54 6.20 -12.98
CA MET A 91 -1.22 7.51 -12.93
C MET A 91 -0.43 8.61 -13.63
N ALA A 92 0.88 8.70 -13.37
CA ALA A 92 1.74 9.76 -13.89
C ALA A 92 1.83 9.77 -15.42
N ALA A 93 1.99 8.60 -16.05
CA ALA A 93 2.03 8.50 -17.52
C ALA A 93 0.69 8.87 -18.18
N ARG A 94 -0.41 8.87 -17.41
CA ARG A 94 -1.77 9.18 -17.87
C ARG A 94 -2.22 10.60 -17.51
N ALA A 95 -1.31 11.45 -17.02
CA ALA A 95 -1.62 12.79 -16.55
C ALA A 95 -2.46 13.63 -17.52
N GLU A 96 -2.13 13.62 -18.82
CA GLU A 96 -2.91 14.34 -19.84
C GLU A 96 -4.36 13.85 -19.93
N THR A 97 -4.58 12.53 -19.82
CA THR A 97 -5.93 11.94 -19.84
C THR A 97 -6.68 12.25 -18.55
N LEU A 98 -5.98 12.33 -17.42
CA LEU A 98 -6.55 12.64 -16.11
C LEU A 98 -6.78 14.15 -15.88
N GLY A 99 -6.18 15.00 -16.72
CA GLY A 99 -6.25 16.46 -16.61
C GLY A 99 -5.17 17.07 -15.69
N ASP A 100 -4.20 16.28 -15.26
CA ASP A 100 -3.08 16.72 -14.42
C ASP A 100 -2.04 17.48 -15.26
N THR A 101 -2.30 18.77 -15.50
CA THR A 101 -1.51 19.64 -16.37
C THR A 101 -1.02 20.89 -15.62
N GLY A 102 -0.04 21.60 -16.19
CA GLY A 102 0.51 22.82 -15.61
C GLY A 102 1.05 22.59 -14.20
N ALA A 103 0.54 23.35 -13.22
CA ALA A 103 0.95 23.20 -11.81
C ALA A 103 0.64 21.81 -11.22
N ASN A 104 -0.36 21.11 -11.76
CA ASN A 104 -0.75 19.77 -11.30
C ASN A 104 -0.01 18.65 -12.02
N HIS A 105 0.85 18.95 -13.00
CA HIS A 105 1.62 17.95 -13.75
C HIS A 105 2.46 17.07 -12.80
N PRO A 106 2.63 15.76 -13.06
CA PRO A 106 3.35 14.83 -12.19
C PRO A 106 4.78 15.25 -11.82
N ASP A 107 5.43 16.04 -12.67
CA ASP A 107 6.76 16.61 -12.38
C ASP A 107 6.76 17.50 -11.11
N ASN A 108 5.60 18.01 -10.72
CA ASN A 108 5.41 18.84 -9.53
C ASN A 108 4.93 18.04 -8.31
N TRP A 109 4.66 16.74 -8.43
CA TRP A 109 4.22 15.92 -7.30
C TRP A 109 5.36 15.69 -6.30
N THR A 110 5.17 16.16 -5.07
CA THR A 110 6.20 16.15 -4.02
C THR A 110 6.22 14.85 -3.21
N ASP A 111 5.15 14.07 -3.27
CA ASP A 111 4.93 12.82 -2.54
C ASP A 111 5.62 11.61 -3.18
N LYS A 112 6.43 11.79 -4.22
CA LYS A 112 7.15 10.73 -4.95
C LYS A 112 6.24 9.67 -5.59
N THR A 113 4.95 9.91 -5.72
CA THR A 113 4.02 8.93 -6.33
C THR A 113 4.19 8.79 -7.84
N ALA A 114 4.81 9.77 -8.50
CA ALA A 114 5.23 9.69 -9.90
C ALA A 114 6.53 8.86 -10.11
N SER A 115 7.18 8.42 -9.04
CA SER A 115 8.44 7.66 -9.14
C SER A 115 8.20 6.29 -9.80
N PRO A 116 9.05 5.86 -10.74
CA PRO A 116 9.00 4.49 -11.26
C PRO A 116 9.28 3.44 -10.17
N ASP A 117 9.99 3.85 -9.11
CA ASP A 117 10.34 3.01 -7.96
C ASP A 117 9.19 2.87 -6.94
N LEU A 118 8.02 3.50 -7.17
CA LEU A 118 6.82 3.29 -6.36
C LEU A 118 6.30 1.88 -6.59
N HIS A 119 6.45 1.01 -5.60
CA HIS A 119 6.11 -0.40 -5.71
C HIS A 119 4.86 -0.77 -4.91
N ALA A 120 4.74 -0.28 -3.69
CA ALA A 120 3.61 -0.58 -2.82
C ALA A 120 3.18 0.64 -2.02
N ILE A 121 1.94 0.57 -1.53
CA ILE A 121 1.44 1.44 -0.49
C ILE A 121 0.98 0.58 0.68
N VAL A 122 1.31 1.02 1.89
CA VAL A 122 0.71 0.51 3.12
C VAL A 122 -0.01 1.65 3.81
N ILE A 123 -1.25 1.39 4.20
CA ILE A 123 -2.11 2.37 4.85
C ILE A 123 -2.34 1.88 6.28
N LEU A 124 -1.85 2.66 7.25
CA LEU A 124 -1.95 2.38 8.68
C LEU A 124 -3.07 3.26 9.26
N PHE A 125 -4.27 2.70 9.35
CA PHE A 125 -5.39 3.35 10.03
C PHE A 125 -5.27 3.14 11.53
N ALA A 126 -5.52 4.21 12.30
CA ALA A 126 -5.57 4.14 13.75
C ALA A 126 -6.77 4.91 14.31
N ARG A 127 -7.33 4.37 15.39
CA ARG A 127 -8.49 4.96 16.09
C ARG A 127 -8.14 6.31 16.73
N ASN A 128 -6.89 6.50 17.16
CA ASN A 128 -6.41 7.73 17.76
C ASN A 128 -4.90 7.94 17.50
N GLU A 129 -4.41 9.10 17.90
CA GLU A 129 -3.02 9.54 17.68
C GLU A 129 -1.98 8.63 18.34
N ALA A 130 -2.17 8.27 19.61
CA ALA A 130 -1.23 7.40 20.33
C ALA A 130 -1.09 6.02 19.64
N GLU A 131 -2.19 5.50 19.10
CA GLU A 131 -2.16 4.24 18.35
C GLU A 131 -1.51 4.41 16.97
N ARG A 132 -1.66 5.57 16.32
CA ARG A 132 -0.92 5.89 15.09
C ARG A 132 0.58 5.88 15.33
N GLU A 133 1.06 6.64 16.32
CA GLU A 133 2.49 6.71 16.66
C GLU A 133 3.06 5.33 16.96
N ARG A 134 2.31 4.51 17.70
CA ARG A 134 2.68 3.11 17.99
C ARG A 134 2.78 2.28 16.71
N CYS A 135 1.77 2.33 15.84
CA CYS A 135 1.76 1.56 14.60
C CYS A 135 2.87 2.00 13.64
N GLN A 136 3.12 3.31 13.55
CA GLN A 136 4.22 3.87 12.78
C GLN A 136 5.56 3.30 13.26
N ALA A 137 5.83 3.41 14.56
CA ALA A 137 7.09 2.93 15.13
C ALA A 137 7.30 1.42 14.94
N GLU A 138 6.22 0.62 14.96
CA GLU A 138 6.31 -0.82 14.67
C GLU A 138 6.59 -1.10 13.20
N HIS A 139 5.99 -0.33 12.29
CA HIS A 139 6.27 -0.47 10.86
C HIS A 139 7.67 0.03 10.50
N ASP A 140 8.14 1.13 11.09
CA ASP A 140 9.53 1.61 10.95
C ASP A 140 10.55 0.52 11.35
N LYS A 141 10.28 -0.19 12.46
CA LYS A 141 11.11 -1.32 12.90
C LYS A 141 11.07 -2.47 11.90
N LEU A 142 9.90 -2.78 11.33
CA LEU A 142 9.78 -3.78 10.27
C LEU A 142 10.59 -3.37 9.04
N VAL A 143 10.47 -2.11 8.62
CA VAL A 143 11.19 -1.57 7.47
C VAL A 143 12.70 -1.66 7.68
N ALA A 144 13.19 -1.24 8.84
CA ALA A 144 14.61 -1.27 9.18
C ALA A 144 15.21 -2.70 9.16
N ARG A 145 14.38 -3.73 9.43
CA ARG A 145 14.80 -5.15 9.38
C ARG A 145 14.78 -5.72 7.95
N CYS A 146 14.02 -5.13 7.04
CA CYS A 146 13.89 -5.59 5.66
C CYS A 146 15.00 -4.96 4.79
N GLN A 147 16.14 -5.64 4.67
CA GLN A 147 17.24 -5.16 3.83
C GLN A 147 16.78 -4.96 2.38
N GLY A 148 16.93 -3.74 1.87
CA GLY A 148 16.53 -3.39 0.51
C GLY A 148 15.11 -2.84 0.36
N LEU A 149 14.33 -2.77 1.44
CA LEU A 149 13.11 -1.98 1.49
C LEU A 149 13.43 -0.51 1.76
N LYS A 150 12.66 0.41 1.16
CA LYS A 150 12.73 1.85 1.44
C LYS A 150 11.34 2.45 1.50
N VAL A 151 11.14 3.39 2.42
CA VAL A 151 10.03 4.34 2.36
C VAL A 151 10.44 5.47 1.42
N LEU A 152 9.66 5.71 0.36
CA LEU A 152 9.84 6.81 -0.58
C LEU A 152 9.29 8.12 -0.01
N SER A 153 8.14 8.02 0.65
CA SER A 153 7.38 9.12 1.25
C SER A 153 6.34 8.54 2.21
N SER A 154 5.90 9.39 3.15
CA SER A 154 5.00 9.05 4.25
C SER A 154 4.20 10.29 4.67
#